data_AF-R7T9N6-F1
#
_entry.id   AF-R7T9N6-F1
#
_cell.length_a   1.000
_cell.length_b   1.000
_cell.length_c   1.000
_cell.angle_alpha   90.00
_cell.angle_beta   90.00
_cell.angle_gamma   90.00
#
_symmetry.space_group_name_H-M   'P 1'
#
loop_
_entity.id
_entity.type
_entity.pdbx_description
1 polymer ?
#
loop_
_entity_poly.entity_id
_entity_poly.type
_entity_poly.pdbx_seq_one_letter_code
_entity_poly.pdbx_strand_id
1 'polypeptide(L)'
;MTRVALLTLREGSLNKECNRQSEVLSPFNDLYVSIYFHLYRLWKSGQKTIADTGFVLKDVEDLAKKSPKTLLDNLRSHVESCKKKEVGSVEGIMNFMDVCAEEQ
;
A
#
# COMPACT_ATOMS: atom_id res chain seq x y z
N MET A 1 9.54 -4.91 -1.87
CA MET A 1 8.35 -4.19 -2.40
C MET A 1 8.55 -3.70 -3.82
N THR A 2 9.62 -2.98 -4.14
CA THR A 2 9.94 -2.53 -5.52
C THR A 2 9.88 -3.66 -6.56
N ARG A 3 10.45 -4.83 -6.24
CA ARG A 3 10.35 -6.03 -7.10
C ARG A 3 8.89 -6.42 -7.37
N VAL A 4 8.03 -6.42 -6.35
CA VAL A 4 6.61 -6.80 -6.50
C VAL A 4 5.90 -5.81 -7.42
N ALA A 5 6.05 -4.51 -7.17
CA ALA A 5 5.43 -3.47 -8.00
C ALA A 5 5.85 -3.56 -9.49
N LEU A 6 7.15 -3.73 -9.76
CA LEU A 6 7.67 -3.86 -11.12
C LEU A 6 7.16 -5.12 -11.83
N LEU A 7 7.04 -6.24 -11.10
CA LEU A 7 6.49 -7.47 -11.67
C LEU A 7 5.00 -7.32 -11.99
N THR A 8 4.21 -6.73 -11.09
CA THR A 8 2.78 -6.44 -11.34
C THR A 8 2.59 -5.55 -12.57
N LEU A 9 3.46 -4.55 -12.78
CA LEU A 9 3.43 -3.71 -13.98
C LEU A 9 3.79 -4.54 -15.23
N ARG A 10 4.87 -5.30 -15.18
CA ARG A 10 5.35 -6.14 -16.30
C ARG A 10 4.31 -7.18 -16.74
N GLU A 11 3.58 -7.75 -15.79
CA GLU A 11 2.53 -8.74 -16.04
C GLU A 11 1.25 -8.12 -16.63
N GLY A 12 1.18 -6.77 -16.73
CA GLY A 12 0.06 -6.06 -17.35
C GLY A 12 -1.17 -5.91 -16.45
N SER A 13 -1.09 -6.31 -15.18
CA SER A 13 -2.21 -6.25 -14.22
C SER A 13 -2.65 -4.80 -13.92
N LEU A 14 -1.81 -3.82 -14.21
CA LEU A 14 -2.11 -2.38 -14.07
C LEU A 14 -2.59 -1.71 -15.37
N ASN A 15 -2.61 -2.41 -16.51
CA ASN A 15 -2.89 -1.81 -17.82
C ASN A 15 -4.23 -1.07 -17.86
N LYS A 16 -5.27 -1.61 -17.21
CA LYS A 16 -6.58 -0.96 -17.14
C LYS A 16 -6.50 0.42 -16.48
N GLU A 17 -5.73 0.53 -15.40
CA GLU A 17 -5.59 1.77 -14.65
C GLU A 17 -4.68 2.76 -15.39
N CYS A 18 -3.59 2.28 -15.98
CA CYS A 18 -2.72 3.09 -16.85
C CYS A 18 -3.48 3.66 -18.05
N ASN A 19 -4.28 2.83 -18.73
CA ASN A 19 -5.08 3.27 -19.87
C ASN A 19 -6.18 4.25 -19.46
N ARG A 20 -6.76 4.08 -18.26
CA ARG A 20 -7.77 5.00 -17.71
C ARG A 20 -7.21 6.41 -17.51
N GLN A 21 -5.95 6.51 -17.07
CA GLN A 21 -5.28 7.79 -16.80
C GLN A 21 -4.42 8.29 -17.98
N SER A 22 -4.25 7.47 -19.03
CA SER A 22 -3.33 7.74 -20.15
C SER A 22 -1.87 8.00 -19.72
N GLU A 23 -1.46 7.42 -18.60
CA GLU A 23 -0.11 7.51 -18.06
C GLU A 23 0.24 6.26 -17.24
N VAL A 24 1.54 6.01 -17.05
CA VAL A 24 2.02 4.84 -16.30
C VAL A 24 2.49 5.23 -14.91
N LEU A 25 3.12 6.40 -14.78
CA LEU A 25 3.89 6.76 -13.58
C LEU A 25 2.97 6.98 -12.36
N SER A 26 1.88 7.73 -12.51
CA SER A 26 0.92 7.97 -11.43
C SER A 26 0.27 6.67 -10.91
N PRO A 27 -0.38 5.83 -11.76
CA PRO A 27 -0.90 4.53 -11.32
C PRO A 27 0.14 3.60 -10.69
N PHE A 28 1.36 3.62 -11.21
CA PHE A 28 2.44 2.80 -10.67
C PHE A 28 2.88 3.26 -9.28
N ASN A 29 3.00 4.57 -9.07
CA ASN A 29 3.33 5.15 -7.78
C ASN A 29 2.22 4.87 -6.76
N ASP A 30 0.96 5.01 -7.14
CA ASP A 30 -0.17 4.67 -6.28
C ASP A 30 -0.16 3.19 -5.89
N LEU A 31 0.15 2.29 -6.83
CA LEU A 31 0.32 0.86 -6.54
C LEU A 31 1.48 0.62 -5.57
N TYR A 32 2.62 1.28 -5.79
CA TYR A 32 3.79 1.16 -4.92
C TYR A 32 3.47 1.56 -3.48
N VAL A 33 2.79 2.70 -3.28
CA VAL A 33 2.35 3.14 -1.95
C VAL A 33 1.32 2.17 -1.37
N SER A 34 0.38 1.69 -2.19
CA SER A 34 -0.66 0.75 -1.74
C SER A 34 -0.07 -0.58 -1.25
N ILE A 35 1.00 -1.06 -1.89
CA ILE A 35 1.76 -2.24 -1.46
C ILE A 35 2.37 -2.02 -0.07
N TYR A 36 3.01 -0.87 0.18
CA TYR A 36 3.57 -0.54 1.50
C TYR A 36 2.48 -0.37 2.56
N PHE A 37 1.37 0.26 2.21
CA PHE A 37 0.22 0.41 3.11
C PHE A 37 -0.34 -0.95 3.52
N HIS A 38 -0.48 -1.87 2.58
CA HIS A 38 -0.94 -3.23 2.87
C HIS A 38 0.07 -4.01 3.73
N LEU A 39 1.37 -3.92 3.40
CA LEU A 39 2.44 -4.50 4.21
C LEU A 39 2.38 -4.02 5.66
N TYR A 40 2.28 -2.70 5.86
CA TYR A 40 2.17 -2.09 7.18
C TYR A 40 0.95 -2.60 7.96
N ARG A 41 -0.22 -2.64 7.31
CA ARG A 41 -1.44 -3.13 7.94
C ARG A 41 -1.35 -4.60 8.33
N LEU A 42 -0.79 -5.44 7.46
CA LEU A 42 -0.61 -6.86 7.73
C LEU A 42 0.35 -7.07 8.92
N TRP A 43 1.42 -6.28 8.96
CA TRP A 43 2.38 -6.30 10.06
C TRP A 43 1.75 -5.89 11.39
N LYS A 44 1.09 -4.72 11.43
CA LYS A 44 0.52 -4.14 12.65
C LYS A 44 -0.68 -4.95 13.16
N SER A 45 -1.61 -5.35 12.29
CA SER A 45 -2.79 -6.12 12.70
C SER A 45 -2.46 -7.52 13.19
N GLY A 46 -1.41 -8.13 12.65
CA GLY A 46 -1.00 -9.49 12.97
C GLY A 46 0.06 -9.61 14.06
N GLN A 47 0.49 -8.50 14.70
CA GLN A 47 1.60 -8.45 15.66
C GLN A 47 2.83 -9.23 15.15
N LYS A 48 3.17 -9.00 13.87
CA LYS A 48 4.20 -9.80 13.17
C LYS A 48 5.59 -9.49 13.68
N THR A 49 6.43 -10.52 13.66
CA THR A 49 7.86 -10.44 13.99
C THR A 49 8.71 -10.60 12.73
N ILE A 50 10.02 -10.38 12.84
CA ILE A 50 10.94 -10.57 11.71
C ILE A 50 10.93 -12.00 11.16
N ALA A 51 10.63 -13.00 12.00
CA ALA A 51 10.48 -14.39 11.58
C ALA A 51 9.29 -14.60 10.62
N ASP A 52 8.27 -13.75 10.70
CA ASP A 52 7.08 -13.81 9.85
C ASP A 52 7.29 -13.18 8.46
N THR A 53 8.45 -12.54 8.23
CA THR A 53 8.71 -11.74 7.02
C THR A 53 8.47 -12.54 5.74
N GLY A 54 8.88 -13.82 5.68
CA GLY A 54 8.65 -14.66 4.50
C GLY A 54 7.17 -14.82 4.15
N PHE A 55 6.32 -15.03 5.16
CA PHE A 55 4.87 -15.18 4.97
C PHE A 55 4.21 -13.84 4.61
N VAL A 56 4.59 -12.77 5.29
CA VAL A 56 4.10 -11.41 5.03
C VAL A 56 4.43 -10.98 3.58
N LEU A 57 5.67 -11.19 3.13
CA LEU A 57 6.07 -10.84 1.77
C LEU A 57 5.32 -11.64 0.71
N LYS A 58 5.05 -12.92 0.98
CA LYS A 58 4.29 -13.79 0.08
C LYS A 58 2.84 -13.34 -0.07
N ASP A 59 2.19 -13.00 1.04
CA ASP A 59 0.80 -12.50 1.02
C ASP A 59 0.68 -11.20 0.22
N VAL A 60 1.61 -10.27 0.44
CA VAL A 60 1.68 -9.02 -0.33
C VAL A 60 1.90 -9.26 -1.82
N GLU A 61 2.81 -10.18 -2.19
CA GLU A 61 3.06 -10.54 -3.59
C GLU A 61 1.82 -11.18 -4.25
N ASP A 62 1.16 -12.11 -3.56
CA ASP A 62 -0.05 -12.77 -4.05
C ASP A 62 -1.20 -11.79 -4.28
N LEU A 63 -1.42 -10.86 -3.34
CA LEU A 63 -2.48 -9.84 -3.49
C LEU A 63 -2.16 -8.86 -4.62
N ALA A 64 -0.91 -8.39 -4.73
CA ALA A 64 -0.50 -7.46 -5.78
C ALA A 64 -0.65 -8.05 -7.19
N LYS A 65 -0.38 -9.35 -7.35
CA LYS A 65 -0.57 -10.04 -8.64
C LYS A 65 -2.03 -10.31 -8.97
N LYS A 66 -2.80 -10.82 -7.99
CA LYS A 66 -4.20 -11.22 -8.21
C LYS A 66 -5.12 -10.03 -8.39
N SER A 67 -4.96 -8.98 -7.59
CA SER A 67 -5.87 -7.83 -7.59
C SER A 67 -5.15 -6.54 -7.16
N PRO A 68 -4.36 -5.91 -8.05
CA PRO A 68 -3.78 -4.60 -7.77
C PRO A 68 -4.85 -3.54 -7.53
N LYS A 69 -6.03 -3.70 -8.13
CA LYS A 69 -7.18 -2.82 -7.90
C LYS A 69 -7.61 -2.80 -6.43
N THR A 70 -7.63 -3.96 -5.76
CA THR A 70 -7.99 -4.03 -4.33
C THR A 70 -7.00 -3.26 -3.46
N LEU A 71 -5.70 -3.31 -3.80
CA LEU A 71 -4.68 -2.51 -3.11
C LEU A 71 -4.94 -1.01 -3.26
N LEU A 72 -5.20 -0.56 -4.49
CA LEU A 72 -5.52 0.84 -4.80
C LEU A 72 -6.79 1.32 -4.09
N ASP A 73 -7.86 0.51 -4.14
CA ASP A 73 -9.14 0.82 -3.50
C ASP A 73 -9.00 0.92 -1.97
N ASN A 74 -8.21 0.02 -1.36
CA ASN A 74 -7.93 0.05 0.08
C ASN A 74 -7.17 1.33 0.50
N LEU A 75 -6.15 1.72 -0.27
CA LEU A 75 -5.40 2.95 -0.02
C LEU A 75 -6.30 4.17 -0.17
N ARG A 76 -7.05 4.25 -1.27
CA ARG A 76 -7.97 5.35 -1.56
C ARG A 76 -9.01 5.51 -0.46
N SER A 77 -9.64 4.41 -0.05
CA SER A 77 -10.64 4.40 1.03
C SER A 77 -10.05 4.90 2.35
N HIS A 78 -8.80 4.54 2.64
CA HIS A 78 -8.10 5.03 3.83
C HIS A 78 -7.80 6.53 3.75
N VAL A 79 -7.27 7.02 2.64
CA VAL A 79 -6.99 8.45 2.43
C VAL A 79 -8.28 9.28 2.53
N GLU A 80 -9.38 8.81 1.93
CA GLU A 80 -10.70 9.45 2.03
C GLU A 80 -11.22 9.46 3.47
N SER A 81 -10.99 8.40 4.24
CA SER A 81 -11.34 8.36 5.66
C SER A 81 -10.47 9.29 6.51
N CYS A 82 -9.21 9.48 6.17
CA CYS A 82 -8.31 10.39 6.90
C CYS A 82 -8.69 11.85 6.64
N LYS A 83 -9.01 12.22 5.39
CA LYS A 83 -9.49 13.57 5.05
C LYS A 83 -10.75 13.99 5.81
N LYS A 84 -11.64 13.04 6.11
CA LYS A 84 -12.84 13.31 6.94
C LYS A 84 -12.51 13.64 8.40
N LYS A 85 -11.35 13.19 8.91
CA LYS A 85 -10.88 13.48 10.27
C LYS A 85 -10.13 14.82 10.35
N GLU A 86 -9.58 15.30 9.24
CA GLU A 86 -8.82 16.57 9.16
C GLU A 86 -9.69 17.84 9.24
N VAL A 87 -11.03 17.74 9.25
CA VAL A 87 -11.90 18.90 9.59
C VAL A 87 -11.84 19.25 11.09
N GLY A 88 -11.01 18.55 11.89
CA GLY A 88 -10.90 18.80 13.34
C GLY A 88 -9.51 18.71 13.98
N SER A 89 -8.41 18.44 13.26
CA SER A 89 -7.06 18.57 13.84
C SER A 89 -5.99 18.50 12.75
N VAL A 90 -5.15 19.53 12.65
CA VAL A 90 -3.91 19.50 11.87
C VAL A 90 -2.83 18.95 12.80
N GLU A 91 -2.64 17.64 12.81
CA GLU A 91 -1.42 17.03 13.33
C GLU A 91 -1.27 15.60 12.77
N GLY A 92 -0.13 15.34 12.14
CA GLY A 92 0.27 14.00 11.71
C GLY A 92 0.08 13.73 10.22
N ILE A 93 0.93 14.33 9.38
CA ILE A 93 1.38 13.61 8.18
C ILE A 93 1.96 12.30 8.71
N MET A 94 1.30 11.17 8.48
CA MET A 94 1.83 9.86 8.86
C MET A 94 3.21 9.69 8.19
N ASN A 95 4.28 9.97 8.92
CA ASN A 95 5.60 9.61 8.49
C ASN A 95 5.74 8.11 8.72
N PHE A 96 6.31 7.42 7.75
CA PHE A 96 6.70 6.01 7.87
C PHE A 96 7.55 5.74 9.15
N MET A 97 8.21 6.78 9.69
CA MET A 97 8.99 6.73 10.93
C MET A 97 8.17 6.85 12.22
N ASP A 98 6.95 7.41 12.21
CA ASP A 98 6.10 7.52 13.41
C ASP A 98 5.58 6.15 13.87
N VAL A 99 5.65 5.15 13.00
CA VAL A 99 5.34 3.75 13.29
C VAL A 99 6.27 3.16 14.37
N CYS A 100 7.48 3.70 14.52
CA CYS A 100 8.47 3.22 15.49
C CYS A 100 8.51 4.04 16.78
N ALA A 101 7.65 5.04 16.96
CA ALA A 101 7.75 6.01 18.08
C ALA A 101 6.81 5.71 19.27
N GLU A 102 5.94 4.70 19.20
CA GLU A 102 4.98 4.38 20.27
C GLU A 102 5.46 3.28 21.26
N GLU A 103 6.77 3.07 21.42
CA GLU A 103 7.29 2.19 22.48
C GLU A 103 8.38 2.89 23.33
N GLN A 104 7.93 3.67 24.32
CA GLN A 104 8.58 3.83 25.63
C GLN A 104 7.53 3.91 26.74
#